data_AF-A0A1J5J1B0-F1
#
_entry.id   AF-A0A1J5J1B0-F1
#
_cell.length_a   1.000
_cell.length_b   1.000
_cell.length_c   1.000
_cell.angle_alpha   90.00
_cell.angle_beta   90.00
_cell.angle_gamma   90.00
#
_symmetry.space_group_name_H-M   'P 1'
#
loop_
_entity.id
_entity.type
_entity.pdbx_description
1 polymer ?
#
loop_
_entity_poly.entity_id
_entity_poly.type
_entity_poly.pdbx_seq_one_letter_code
_entity_poly.pdbx_strand_id
1 'polypeptide(L)'
;MAFDKITVPATGEKVTMGADGVLNVPNEPIITFIEGDGTGRDIWRAAQRVLDAAVEKAYAGERKIAWMEVFAGEKSWNMYGQNNDAWLPQETLDAISEYLIGIKGPLTTPIGGGITSLNVALRQKLDLYTCLRPVKYFQGVPSPVKKPEDVDMVIFRENSEDIYAGIEWAAGSDEVKKVIKFLQEEMGVTKIRFPESSGIGIKPVSREGTERLVRAAIQYAIDNNQKSVTIVHKGNIMKFTEGGFMRWGYDLAKKEFGAVEIDGGPWCKLPNGIVIKDCIADIALQQVLTRATDFDVIATLNLNGDYLSDALAAQVGGIGIAPGANINYVSGHAIFEATHGTAPKYADKDMVNPSSVVLSGEMMLRYIGWTEAADLIIKGTNGAIQAKTVTYDFERLMDGAVKLSTSAFADAVIDHMDDAAVGGKEADQYDELADKFHEIFDESAEKTAEFAQSAMEKARKQLTIAGKFTEEQGQKMKTFLENDFSRLAEEMRKGAKEKLNPSRLGAGALASMSKLLHKTGVALSSFADKADGALACRSGEITSAGKLKCDACQYEMHFKKTGRIPPCPKCHKTTFTKGY
;
A
#
# COMPACT_ATOMS: atom_id res chain seq x y z
N MET A 1 16.11 -26.06 -24.58
CA MET A 1 17.45 -26.70 -24.48
C MET A 1 17.32 -28.03 -23.75
N ALA A 2 18.30 -28.94 -23.81
CA ALA A 2 18.29 -30.12 -22.94
C ALA A 2 18.96 -29.73 -21.61
N PHE A 3 18.21 -29.78 -20.52
CA PHE A 3 18.73 -29.57 -19.16
C PHE A 3 19.30 -30.88 -18.60
N ASP A 4 20.30 -30.79 -17.72
CA ASP A 4 20.93 -31.94 -17.05
C ASP A 4 20.05 -32.50 -15.94
N LYS A 5 19.62 -31.68 -14.97
CA LYS A 5 18.76 -32.14 -13.86
C LYS A 5 17.35 -31.58 -13.86
N ILE A 6 17.09 -30.52 -14.63
CA ILE A 6 15.75 -29.91 -14.71
C ILE A 6 14.86 -30.76 -15.63
N THR A 7 13.67 -31.12 -15.15
CA THR A 7 12.67 -31.84 -15.95
C THR A 7 11.61 -30.87 -16.42
N VAL A 8 11.53 -30.65 -17.74
CA VAL A 8 10.46 -29.85 -18.34
C VAL A 8 9.13 -30.63 -18.22
N PRO A 9 8.04 -30.01 -17.73
CA PRO A 9 6.73 -30.64 -17.68
C PRO A 9 6.30 -31.19 -19.05
N ALA A 10 5.61 -32.33 -19.04
CA ALA A 10 5.15 -32.98 -20.28
C ALA A 10 4.01 -32.20 -20.97
N THR A 11 3.32 -31.34 -20.22
CA THR A 11 2.26 -30.44 -20.69
C THR A 11 2.64 -29.00 -20.38
N GLY A 12 1.93 -28.06 -21.01
CA GLY A 12 2.14 -26.63 -20.85
C GLY A 12 3.01 -25.98 -21.92
N GLU A 13 2.92 -24.66 -21.98
CA GLU A 13 3.53 -23.80 -22.99
C GLU A 13 4.29 -22.63 -22.35
N LYS A 14 5.24 -22.06 -23.07
CA LYS A 14 6.04 -20.94 -22.56
C LYS A 14 5.24 -19.65 -22.54
N VAL A 15 5.43 -18.86 -21.48
CA VAL A 15 5.10 -17.43 -21.53
C VAL A 15 6.11 -16.75 -22.44
N THR A 16 5.65 -15.83 -23.30
CA THR A 16 6.53 -15.05 -24.18
C THR A 16 6.23 -13.57 -24.08
N MET A 17 7.24 -12.72 -24.31
CA MET A 17 7.06 -11.28 -24.40
C MET A 17 6.68 -10.90 -25.84
N GLY A 18 5.53 -10.27 -26.02
CA GLY A 18 5.07 -9.73 -27.30
C GLY A 18 5.90 -8.54 -27.76
N ALA A 19 5.86 -8.27 -29.07
CA ALA A 19 6.57 -7.11 -29.66
C ALA A 19 5.99 -5.75 -29.20
N ASP A 20 4.77 -5.77 -28.65
CA ASP A 20 4.07 -4.65 -28.02
C ASP A 20 4.44 -4.45 -26.53
N GLY A 21 5.28 -5.30 -25.97
CA GLY A 21 5.65 -5.25 -24.55
C GLY A 21 4.62 -5.89 -23.62
N VAL A 22 3.66 -6.65 -24.15
CA VAL A 22 2.65 -7.38 -23.37
C VAL A 22 3.00 -8.87 -23.32
N LEU A 23 2.79 -9.51 -22.18
CA LEU A 23 3.00 -10.96 -22.03
C LEU A 23 1.92 -11.75 -22.77
N ASN A 24 2.34 -12.70 -23.60
CA ASN A 24 1.48 -13.74 -24.15
C ASN A 24 1.49 -14.93 -23.19
N VAL A 25 0.39 -15.11 -22.45
CA VAL A 25 0.23 -16.13 -21.42
C VAL A 25 -0.72 -17.21 -21.92
N PRO A 26 -0.27 -18.45 -22.15
CA PRO A 26 -1.15 -19.57 -22.55
C PRO A 26 -2.06 -19.99 -21.40
N ASN A 27 -3.04 -20.86 -21.67
CA ASN A 27 -3.92 -21.40 -20.62
C ASN A 27 -3.19 -22.35 -19.66
N GLU A 28 -2.13 -23.02 -20.13
CA GLU A 28 -1.26 -23.87 -19.31
C GLU A 28 0.18 -23.36 -19.34
N PRO A 29 0.52 -22.23 -18.68
CA PRO A 29 1.87 -21.70 -18.69
C PRO A 29 2.82 -22.57 -17.87
N ILE A 30 4.02 -22.81 -18.41
CA ILE A 30 5.13 -23.38 -17.66
C ILE A 30 5.74 -22.26 -16.81
N ILE A 31 5.71 -22.44 -15.49
CA ILE A 31 6.26 -21.49 -14.52
C ILE A 31 7.36 -22.19 -13.73
N THR A 32 8.53 -21.55 -13.69
CA THR A 32 9.67 -22.07 -12.92
C THR A 32 9.47 -21.86 -11.43
N PHE A 33 9.93 -22.79 -10.61
CA PHE A 33 9.98 -22.55 -9.17
C PHE A 33 11.26 -23.07 -8.52
N ILE A 34 11.70 -22.38 -7.47
CA ILE A 34 12.77 -22.85 -6.57
C ILE A 34 12.14 -23.09 -5.20
N GLU A 35 12.14 -24.33 -4.73
CA GLU A 35 11.56 -24.71 -3.42
C GLU A 35 12.14 -23.88 -2.26
N GLY A 36 13.44 -23.57 -2.33
CA GLY A 36 14.17 -22.81 -1.32
C GLY A 36 14.73 -23.67 -0.19
N ASP A 37 15.60 -23.06 0.61
CA ASP A 37 16.31 -23.71 1.72
C ASP A 37 15.54 -23.60 3.03
N GLY A 38 15.88 -24.48 3.98
CA GLY A 38 15.26 -24.51 5.32
C GLY A 38 13.74 -24.67 5.24
N THR A 39 13.00 -23.66 5.70
CA THR A 39 11.53 -23.63 5.68
C THR A 39 10.91 -23.53 4.29
N GLY A 40 11.71 -23.34 3.23
CA GLY A 40 11.26 -23.32 1.84
C GLY A 40 10.39 -24.53 1.47
N ARG A 41 10.78 -25.73 1.93
CA ARG A 41 10.02 -26.98 1.70
C ARG A 41 8.60 -26.93 2.27
N ASP A 42 8.43 -26.42 3.48
CA ASP A 42 7.13 -26.33 4.15
C ASP A 42 6.22 -25.33 3.43
N ILE A 43 6.74 -24.11 3.19
CA ILE A 43 5.94 -23.02 2.63
C ILE A 43 5.65 -23.22 1.15
N TRP A 44 6.56 -23.85 0.37
CA TRP A 44 6.33 -24.11 -1.05
C TRP A 44 5.19 -25.10 -1.24
N ARG A 45 5.19 -26.22 -0.51
CA ARG A 45 4.11 -27.22 -0.58
C ARG A 45 2.75 -26.62 -0.22
N ALA A 46 2.72 -25.72 0.76
CA ALA A 46 1.51 -24.97 1.11
C ALA A 46 1.10 -23.98 0.02
N ALA A 47 2.04 -23.16 -0.46
CA ALA A 47 1.77 -22.12 -1.45
C ALA A 47 1.30 -22.68 -2.80
N GLN A 48 1.94 -23.74 -3.29
CA GLN A 48 1.54 -24.40 -4.53
C GLN A 48 0.08 -24.86 -4.47
N ARG A 49 -0.35 -25.47 -3.35
CA ARG A 49 -1.74 -25.92 -3.16
C ARG A 49 -2.74 -24.75 -3.21
N VAL A 50 -2.40 -23.63 -2.58
CA VAL A 50 -3.24 -22.42 -2.59
C VAL A 50 -3.33 -21.84 -4.00
N LEU A 51 -2.21 -21.75 -4.71
CA LEU A 51 -2.15 -21.23 -6.09
C LEU A 51 -2.95 -22.10 -7.06
N ASP A 52 -2.73 -23.42 -7.01
CA ASP A 52 -3.45 -24.37 -7.86
C ASP A 52 -4.97 -24.33 -7.59
N ALA A 53 -5.39 -24.26 -6.32
CA ALA A 53 -6.80 -24.15 -5.95
C ALA A 53 -7.44 -22.82 -6.42
N ALA A 54 -6.73 -21.70 -6.30
CA ALA A 54 -7.22 -20.41 -6.77
C ALA A 54 -7.40 -20.38 -8.30
N VAL A 55 -6.46 -20.95 -9.05
CA VAL A 55 -6.53 -21.05 -10.53
C VAL A 55 -7.66 -21.98 -10.96
N GLU A 56 -7.73 -23.18 -10.39
CA GLU A 56 -8.80 -24.14 -10.69
C GLU A 56 -10.18 -23.51 -10.47
N LYS A 57 -10.33 -22.79 -9.37
CA LYS A 57 -11.59 -22.16 -9.00
C LYS A 57 -11.97 -20.96 -9.85
N ALA A 58 -11.01 -20.09 -10.17
CA ALA A 58 -11.27 -18.91 -10.98
C ALA A 58 -11.67 -19.26 -12.41
N TYR A 59 -11.12 -20.35 -12.95
CA TYR A 59 -11.24 -20.68 -14.38
C TYR A 59 -11.90 -22.03 -14.66
N ALA A 60 -12.47 -22.69 -13.66
CA ALA A 60 -13.19 -23.96 -13.79
C ALA A 60 -12.41 -25.04 -14.58
N GLY A 61 -11.10 -25.12 -14.34
CA GLY A 61 -10.18 -26.06 -14.99
C GLY A 61 -9.75 -25.68 -16.42
N GLU A 62 -10.20 -24.55 -16.98
CA GLU A 62 -9.76 -24.07 -18.31
C GLU A 62 -8.30 -23.59 -18.31
N ARG A 63 -7.79 -23.19 -17.14
CA ARG A 63 -6.41 -22.75 -16.94
C ARG A 63 -5.76 -23.57 -15.83
N LYS A 64 -4.45 -23.80 -15.96
CA LYS A 64 -3.66 -24.59 -15.00
C LYS A 64 -2.19 -24.17 -15.05
N ILE A 65 -1.45 -24.21 -13.95
CA ILE A 65 -0.01 -23.96 -14.00
C ILE A 65 0.75 -25.27 -14.20
N ALA A 66 1.70 -25.29 -15.14
CA ALA A 66 2.67 -26.38 -15.30
C ALA A 66 3.96 -26.04 -14.55
N TRP A 67 4.06 -26.47 -13.29
CA TRP A 67 5.21 -26.17 -12.43
C TRP A 67 6.48 -26.90 -12.88
N MET A 68 7.55 -26.14 -13.13
CA MET A 68 8.87 -26.66 -13.47
C MET A 68 9.87 -26.35 -12.35
N GLU A 69 10.32 -27.36 -11.62
CA GLU A 69 11.31 -27.16 -10.57
C GLU A 69 12.68 -26.83 -11.17
N VAL A 70 13.29 -25.74 -10.68
CA VAL A 70 14.68 -25.36 -10.94
C VAL A 70 15.41 -25.19 -9.61
N PHE A 71 16.73 -25.34 -9.62
CA PHE A 71 17.48 -25.54 -8.38
C PHE A 71 18.43 -24.38 -8.08
N ALA A 72 18.38 -23.89 -6.85
CA ALA A 72 19.38 -22.99 -6.27
C ALA A 72 19.50 -23.27 -4.77
N GLY A 73 20.59 -22.80 -4.14
CA GLY A 73 20.80 -22.99 -2.71
C GLY A 73 21.34 -24.38 -2.35
N GLU A 74 21.04 -24.84 -1.14
CA GLU A 74 21.54 -26.08 -0.56
C GLU A 74 21.09 -27.32 -1.36
N LYS A 75 19.83 -27.33 -1.82
CA LYS A 75 19.30 -28.41 -2.65
C LYS A 75 20.12 -28.57 -3.94
N SER A 76 20.42 -27.44 -4.58
CA SER A 76 21.28 -27.40 -5.77
C SER A 76 22.70 -27.83 -5.46
N TRP A 77 23.32 -27.29 -4.41
CA TRP A 77 24.70 -27.63 -4.05
C TRP A 77 24.89 -29.15 -3.86
N ASN A 78 23.93 -29.82 -3.22
CA ASN A 78 23.93 -31.27 -3.06
C ASN A 78 23.73 -32.06 -4.37
N MET A 79 22.95 -31.53 -5.32
CA MET A 79 22.65 -32.20 -6.59
C MET A 79 23.73 -32.03 -7.65
N TYR A 80 24.44 -30.89 -7.66
CA TYR A 80 25.35 -30.48 -8.73
C TYR A 80 26.84 -30.58 -8.36
N GLY A 81 27.17 -31.46 -7.41
CA GLY A 81 28.57 -31.81 -7.12
C GLY A 81 29.31 -30.87 -6.17
N GLN A 82 28.58 -30.13 -5.32
CA GLN A 82 29.11 -29.48 -4.12
C GLN A 82 30.27 -28.48 -4.32
N ASN A 83 30.29 -27.79 -5.45
CA ASN A 83 31.24 -26.71 -5.75
C ASN A 83 30.56 -25.32 -5.71
N ASN A 84 31.32 -24.25 -5.98
CA ASN A 84 30.77 -22.89 -5.93
C ASN A 84 29.69 -22.63 -6.99
N ASP A 85 29.85 -23.18 -8.20
CA ASP A 85 28.88 -23.03 -9.29
C ASP A 85 27.59 -23.84 -9.03
N ALA A 86 27.68 -24.88 -8.21
CA ALA A 86 26.55 -25.73 -7.81
C ALA A 86 25.51 -25.00 -6.95
N TRP A 87 25.84 -23.87 -6.32
CA TRP A 87 24.86 -23.07 -5.56
C TRP A 87 23.82 -22.38 -6.45
N LEU A 88 24.22 -22.01 -7.68
CA LEU A 88 23.34 -21.43 -8.68
C LEU A 88 23.81 -21.90 -10.07
N PRO A 89 23.37 -23.09 -10.51
CA PRO A 89 23.74 -23.68 -11.79
C PRO A 89 23.32 -22.78 -12.95
N GLN A 90 24.12 -22.78 -14.02
CA GLN A 90 23.80 -22.01 -15.22
C GLN A 90 22.46 -22.45 -15.84
N GLU A 91 22.13 -23.74 -15.79
CA GLU A 91 20.86 -24.23 -16.33
C GLU A 91 19.62 -23.68 -15.60
N THR A 92 19.73 -23.32 -14.32
CA THR A 92 18.65 -22.62 -13.60
C THR A 92 18.43 -21.22 -14.17
N LEU A 93 19.52 -20.49 -14.48
CA LEU A 93 19.44 -19.18 -15.12
C LEU A 93 18.88 -19.29 -16.54
N ASP A 94 19.33 -20.29 -17.30
CA ASP A 94 18.87 -20.52 -18.66
C ASP A 94 17.39 -20.90 -18.68
N ALA A 95 16.93 -21.74 -17.75
CA ALA A 95 15.52 -22.10 -17.61
C ALA A 95 14.65 -20.89 -17.22
N ILE A 96 15.05 -20.12 -16.21
CA ILE A 96 14.28 -18.91 -15.83
C ILE A 96 14.24 -17.91 -17.00
N SER A 97 15.35 -17.79 -17.75
CA SER A 97 15.39 -16.92 -18.93
C SER A 97 14.51 -17.41 -20.08
N GLU A 98 14.45 -18.74 -20.30
CA GLU A 98 13.66 -19.35 -21.38
C GLU A 98 12.15 -19.33 -21.09
N TYR A 99 11.74 -19.35 -19.82
CA TYR A 99 10.34 -19.44 -19.38
C TYR A 99 9.79 -18.15 -18.76
N LEU A 100 10.62 -17.11 -18.63
CA LEU A 100 10.35 -15.75 -18.13
C LEU A 100 9.87 -15.62 -16.67
N ILE A 101 8.94 -16.46 -16.25
CA ILE A 101 8.23 -16.36 -14.98
C ILE A 101 8.75 -17.41 -14.01
N GLY A 102 9.15 -16.94 -12.82
CA GLY A 102 9.61 -17.80 -11.75
C GLY A 102 9.09 -17.38 -10.38
N ILE A 103 9.01 -18.32 -9.45
CA ILE A 103 8.72 -18.06 -8.04
C ILE A 103 9.71 -18.81 -7.15
N LYS A 104 10.15 -18.23 -6.04
CA LYS A 104 11.12 -18.89 -5.15
C LYS A 104 10.80 -18.79 -3.68
N GLY A 105 11.15 -19.84 -2.95
CA GLY A 105 11.34 -19.81 -1.51
C GLY A 105 12.58 -19.01 -1.08
N PRO A 106 12.89 -18.99 0.23
CA PRO A 106 14.07 -18.32 0.77
C PRO A 106 15.35 -19.10 0.40
N LEU A 107 16.46 -18.39 0.19
CA LEU A 107 17.76 -19.00 -0.13
C LEU A 107 18.80 -18.65 0.93
N THR A 108 19.59 -19.64 1.35
CA THR A 108 20.71 -19.44 2.26
C THR A 108 21.91 -18.93 1.46
N THR A 109 22.50 -17.82 1.89
CA THR A 109 23.82 -17.40 1.39
C THR A 109 24.89 -17.92 2.34
N PRO A 110 25.87 -18.72 1.89
CA PRO A 110 26.94 -19.23 2.75
C PRO A 110 27.81 -18.09 3.30
N ILE A 111 28.11 -18.12 4.60
CA ILE A 111 28.94 -17.11 5.28
C ILE A 111 30.42 -17.42 5.06
N GLY A 112 31.23 -16.42 4.65
CA GLY A 112 32.69 -16.49 4.68
C GLY A 112 33.40 -17.06 3.44
N GLY A 113 32.68 -17.34 2.34
CA GLY A 113 33.22 -17.97 1.12
C GLY A 113 33.48 -17.04 -0.08
N GLY A 114 33.31 -15.72 0.06
CA GLY A 114 33.45 -14.79 -1.07
C GLY A 114 32.33 -14.89 -2.12
N ILE A 115 31.22 -15.58 -1.82
CA ILE A 115 30.04 -15.68 -2.68
C ILE A 115 29.08 -14.54 -2.35
N THR A 116 28.81 -13.68 -3.33
CA THR A 116 27.76 -12.66 -3.27
C THR A 116 26.40 -13.32 -3.03
N SER A 117 25.48 -12.66 -2.30
CA SER A 117 24.15 -13.21 -2.01
C SER A 117 23.48 -13.83 -3.24
N LEU A 118 22.95 -15.06 -3.11
CA LEU A 118 22.27 -15.75 -4.22
C LEU A 118 21.07 -14.95 -4.75
N ASN A 119 20.35 -14.25 -3.87
CA ASN A 119 19.25 -13.38 -4.27
C ASN A 119 19.77 -12.22 -5.13
N VAL A 120 20.88 -11.60 -4.74
CA VAL A 120 21.52 -10.53 -5.52
C VAL A 120 22.05 -11.07 -6.85
N ALA A 121 22.67 -12.25 -6.86
CA ALA A 121 23.17 -12.88 -8.07
C ALA A 121 22.05 -13.15 -9.09
N LEU A 122 20.91 -13.69 -8.66
CA LEU A 122 19.73 -13.87 -9.51
C LEU A 122 19.25 -12.54 -10.10
N ARG A 123 19.11 -11.51 -9.25
CA ARG A 123 18.64 -10.18 -9.68
C ARG A 123 19.57 -9.55 -10.71
N GLN A 124 20.88 -9.62 -10.49
CA GLN A 124 21.89 -9.02 -11.37
C GLN A 124 22.03 -9.79 -12.69
N LYS A 125 22.15 -11.13 -12.63
CA LYS A 125 22.36 -11.94 -13.83
C LYS A 125 21.17 -11.94 -14.78
N LEU A 126 19.96 -11.74 -14.26
CA LEU A 126 18.71 -11.65 -15.03
C LEU A 126 18.25 -10.19 -15.26
N ASP A 127 19.06 -9.20 -14.84
CA ASP A 127 18.75 -7.76 -14.90
C ASP A 127 17.34 -7.42 -14.37
N LEU A 128 16.93 -8.03 -13.24
CA LEU A 128 15.65 -7.79 -12.58
C LEU A 128 15.68 -6.47 -11.79
N TYR A 129 15.64 -5.38 -12.54
CA TYR A 129 15.96 -4.04 -12.05
C TYR A 129 14.93 -3.41 -11.12
N THR A 130 13.71 -3.94 -11.04
CA THR A 130 12.68 -3.50 -10.11
C THR A 130 12.49 -4.54 -9.01
N CYS A 131 12.71 -4.16 -7.75
CA CYS A 131 12.17 -4.89 -6.61
C CYS A 131 10.82 -4.25 -6.26
N LEU A 132 9.73 -4.98 -6.49
CA LEU A 132 8.35 -4.56 -6.24
C LEU A 132 7.88 -5.12 -4.90
N ARG A 133 7.45 -4.24 -3.99
CA ARG A 133 6.94 -4.60 -2.65
C ARG A 133 5.63 -3.87 -2.36
N PRO A 134 4.46 -4.48 -2.61
CA PRO A 134 3.20 -3.99 -2.09
C PRO A 134 3.14 -4.24 -0.58
N VAL A 135 2.73 -3.22 0.17
CA VAL A 135 2.56 -3.28 1.62
C VAL A 135 1.17 -2.78 1.97
N LYS A 136 0.34 -3.72 2.41
CA LYS A 136 -1.06 -3.49 2.77
C LYS A 136 -1.38 -4.18 4.08
N TYR A 137 -2.25 -3.56 4.87
CA TYR A 137 -2.79 -4.18 6.06
C TYR A 137 -3.89 -5.20 5.75
N PHE A 138 -3.75 -6.41 6.28
CA PHE A 138 -4.80 -7.42 6.31
C PHE A 138 -5.59 -7.29 7.62
N GLN A 139 -6.92 -7.23 7.53
CA GLN A 139 -7.76 -7.01 8.70
C GLN A 139 -7.58 -8.14 9.72
N GLY A 140 -7.33 -7.77 10.98
CA GLY A 140 -7.10 -8.72 12.07
C GLY A 140 -5.62 -9.05 12.32
N VAL A 141 -4.71 -8.65 11.43
CA VAL A 141 -3.26 -8.78 11.70
C VAL A 141 -2.87 -7.93 12.91
N PRO A 142 -2.14 -8.48 13.90
CA PRO A 142 -1.59 -7.70 15.00
C PRO A 142 -0.55 -6.68 14.50
N SER A 143 -0.76 -5.41 14.81
CA SER A 143 0.15 -4.32 14.40
C SER A 143 0.71 -3.56 15.61
N PRO A 144 1.96 -3.08 15.53
CA PRO A 144 2.54 -2.21 16.55
C PRO A 144 2.04 -0.75 16.49
N VAL A 145 1.29 -0.35 15.45
CA VAL A 145 0.80 1.03 15.28
C VAL A 145 -0.71 1.13 15.46
N LYS A 146 -1.20 2.37 15.64
CA LYS A 146 -2.61 2.63 15.97
C LYS A 146 -3.57 2.50 14.79
N LYS A 147 -3.09 2.76 13.57
CA LYS A 147 -3.89 2.80 12.35
C LYS A 147 -3.18 2.10 11.19
N PRO A 148 -2.92 0.79 11.29
CA PRO A 148 -2.29 0.07 10.19
C PRO A 148 -3.14 0.07 8.91
N GLU A 149 -4.46 0.19 9.02
CA GLU A 149 -5.41 0.25 7.90
C GLU A 149 -5.23 1.47 6.98
N ASP A 150 -4.54 2.51 7.45
CA ASP A 150 -4.18 3.68 6.63
C ASP A 150 -3.00 3.37 5.67
N VAL A 151 -2.36 2.19 5.78
CA VAL A 151 -1.22 1.79 4.94
C VAL A 151 -1.70 0.89 3.79
N ASP A 152 -1.68 1.45 2.59
CA ASP A 152 -1.81 0.75 1.32
C ASP A 152 -0.83 1.40 0.33
N MET A 153 0.37 0.83 0.21
CA MET A 153 1.47 1.42 -0.56
C MET A 153 2.15 0.39 -1.45
N VAL A 154 2.68 0.82 -2.59
CA VAL A 154 3.43 -0.06 -3.50
C VAL A 154 4.81 0.53 -3.77
N ILE A 155 5.85 -0.20 -3.36
CA ILE A 155 7.23 0.27 -3.43
C ILE A 155 7.92 -0.31 -4.66
N PHE A 156 8.36 0.57 -5.55
CA PHE A 156 9.28 0.33 -6.65
C PHE A 156 10.68 0.70 -6.19
N ARG A 157 11.46 -0.31 -5.83
CA ARG A 157 12.87 -0.19 -5.43
C ARG A 157 13.78 -0.49 -6.62
N GLU A 158 14.69 0.43 -6.93
CA GLU A 158 15.81 0.19 -7.85
C GLU A 158 16.66 -0.98 -7.35
N ASN A 159 17.01 -1.94 -8.20
CA ASN A 159 17.59 -3.22 -7.77
C ASN A 159 18.92 -3.59 -8.46
N SER A 160 19.47 -2.69 -9.28
CA SER A 160 20.64 -2.95 -10.12
C SER A 160 21.87 -2.08 -9.80
N GLU A 161 21.69 -0.95 -9.12
CA GLU A 161 22.75 0.01 -8.80
C GLU A 161 22.76 0.36 -7.31
N ASP A 162 23.09 1.62 -6.98
CA ASP A 162 23.28 2.14 -5.63
C ASP A 162 24.48 1.46 -4.92
N ILE A 163 24.65 1.71 -3.62
CA ILE A 163 25.68 1.09 -2.78
C ILE A 163 25.57 -0.44 -2.74
N TYR A 164 24.43 -1.01 -3.15
CA TYR A 164 24.21 -2.46 -3.29
C TYR A 164 25.03 -3.09 -4.42
N ALA A 165 25.65 -2.28 -5.29
CA ALA A 165 26.62 -2.77 -6.27
C ALA A 165 27.82 -3.48 -5.62
N GLY A 166 28.08 -3.29 -4.31
CA GLY A 166 29.14 -3.98 -3.58
C GLY A 166 30.56 -3.59 -4.03
N ILE A 167 30.70 -2.40 -4.62
CA ILE A 167 32.00 -1.86 -5.05
C ILE A 167 32.65 -1.19 -3.86
N GLU A 168 33.45 -1.96 -3.12
CA GLU A 168 34.12 -1.48 -1.91
C GLU A 168 35.50 -2.13 -1.67
N TRP A 169 36.33 -1.43 -0.89
CA TRP A 169 37.64 -1.90 -0.48
C TRP A 169 37.84 -1.73 1.03
N ALA A 170 38.36 -2.78 1.66
CA ALA A 170 38.60 -2.83 3.09
C ALA A 170 39.72 -1.87 3.53
N ALA A 171 39.57 -1.31 4.73
CA ALA A 171 40.57 -0.43 5.32
C ALA A 171 41.94 -1.12 5.42
N GLY A 172 43.01 -0.40 5.07
CA GLY A 172 44.39 -0.89 5.15
C GLY A 172 44.88 -1.71 3.96
N SER A 173 43.98 -2.12 3.04
CA SER A 173 44.37 -2.84 1.82
C SER A 173 45.18 -1.96 0.85
N ASP A 174 45.92 -2.57 -0.07
CA ASP A 174 46.70 -1.80 -1.04
C ASP A 174 45.81 -1.16 -2.12
N GLU A 175 44.66 -1.76 -2.41
CA GLU A 175 43.64 -1.23 -3.30
C GLU A 175 43.02 0.06 -2.72
N VAL A 176 42.59 0.05 -1.44
CA VAL A 176 41.97 1.25 -0.85
C VAL A 176 42.95 2.41 -0.77
N LYS A 177 44.24 2.15 -0.50
CA LYS A 177 45.29 3.18 -0.52
C LYS A 177 45.42 3.83 -1.90
N LYS A 178 45.37 3.03 -2.99
CA LYS A 178 45.39 3.55 -4.37
C LYS A 178 44.16 4.41 -4.66
N VAL A 179 42.97 3.97 -4.24
CA VAL A 179 41.73 4.73 -4.43
C VAL A 179 41.76 6.05 -3.66
N ILE A 180 42.17 6.04 -2.39
CA ILE A 180 42.29 7.25 -1.56
C ILE A 180 43.32 8.21 -2.17
N LYS A 181 44.48 7.70 -2.58
CA LYS A 181 45.51 8.49 -3.25
C LYS A 181 44.97 9.15 -4.52
N PHE A 182 44.29 8.41 -5.38
CA PHE A 182 43.63 8.95 -6.58
C PHE A 182 42.63 10.06 -6.23
N LEU A 183 41.76 9.83 -5.24
CA LEU A 183 40.78 10.83 -4.81
C LEU A 183 41.44 12.10 -4.30
N GLN A 184 42.54 11.99 -3.54
CA GLN A 184 43.22 13.14 -2.95
C GLN A 184 44.11 13.89 -3.95
N GLU A 185 44.93 13.17 -4.72
CA GLU A 185 45.95 13.76 -5.60
C GLU A 185 45.37 14.20 -6.94
N GLU A 186 44.54 13.37 -7.57
CA GLU A 186 44.00 13.65 -8.91
C GLU A 186 42.66 14.38 -8.86
N MET A 187 41.78 14.00 -7.92
CA MET A 187 40.42 14.57 -7.82
C MET A 187 40.33 15.71 -6.79
N GLY A 188 41.41 16.03 -6.09
CA GLY A 188 41.47 17.12 -5.10
C GLY A 188 40.53 16.95 -3.90
N VAL A 189 40.16 15.71 -3.55
CA VAL A 189 39.21 15.44 -2.46
C VAL A 189 39.88 15.65 -1.10
N THR A 190 39.42 16.66 -0.37
CA THR A 190 39.90 16.99 1.00
C THR A 190 38.96 16.52 2.11
N LYS A 191 37.82 15.91 1.75
CA LYS A 191 36.72 15.60 2.68
C LYS A 191 36.85 14.25 3.39
N ILE A 192 37.83 13.42 3.03
CA ILE A 192 38.09 12.16 3.73
C ILE A 192 38.75 12.50 5.08
N ARG A 193 37.98 12.36 6.17
CA ARG A 193 38.40 12.82 7.50
C ARG A 193 39.58 12.04 8.08
N PHE A 194 39.66 10.74 7.81
CA PHE A 194 40.65 9.81 8.36
C PHE A 194 41.17 8.85 7.25
N PRO A 195 41.97 9.33 6.30
CA PRO A 195 42.36 8.54 5.12
C PRO A 195 43.11 7.25 5.45
N GLU A 196 43.96 7.26 6.49
CA GLU A 196 44.79 6.10 6.86
C GLU A 196 43.98 4.89 7.37
N SER A 197 42.74 5.09 7.81
CA SER A 197 41.93 4.04 8.44
C SER A 197 40.52 3.94 7.85
N SER A 198 40.30 4.48 6.64
CA SER A 198 39.00 4.43 5.97
C SER A 198 38.92 3.23 5.01
N GLY A 199 37.81 2.48 5.08
CA GLY A 199 37.32 1.73 3.92
C GLY A 199 36.63 2.69 2.95
N ILE A 200 36.57 2.32 1.66
CA ILE A 200 35.91 3.15 0.63
C ILE A 200 34.87 2.30 -0.08
N GLY A 201 33.65 2.83 -0.22
CA GLY A 201 32.58 2.29 -1.04
C GLY A 201 32.15 3.29 -2.11
N ILE A 202 31.67 2.78 -3.25
CA ILE A 202 31.20 3.58 -4.39
C ILE A 202 29.69 3.42 -4.55
N LYS A 203 28.97 4.54 -4.64
CA LYS A 203 27.52 4.60 -4.89
C LYS A 203 27.24 5.11 -6.30
N PRO A 204 27.17 4.23 -7.32
CA PRO A 204 26.72 4.62 -8.65
C PRO A 204 25.19 4.78 -8.69
N VAL A 205 24.71 5.82 -9.37
CA VAL A 205 23.29 6.00 -9.72
C VAL A 205 23.23 6.61 -11.11
N SER A 206 22.66 5.89 -12.06
CA SER A 206 22.55 6.30 -13.46
C SER A 206 21.19 6.87 -13.82
N ARG A 207 21.15 7.58 -14.95
CA ARG A 207 19.91 8.10 -15.52
C ARG A 207 19.08 6.94 -16.07
N GLU A 208 19.71 6.01 -16.76
CA GLU A 208 19.09 4.85 -17.40
C GLU A 208 18.39 3.95 -16.37
N GLY A 209 19.07 3.62 -15.27
CA GLY A 209 18.51 2.84 -14.17
C GLY A 209 17.36 3.56 -13.46
N THR A 210 17.49 4.87 -13.26
CA THR A 210 16.41 5.69 -12.70
C THR A 210 15.19 5.71 -13.62
N GLU A 211 15.38 6.03 -14.91
CA GLU A 211 14.29 6.22 -15.86
C GLU A 211 13.51 4.91 -16.06
N ARG A 212 14.17 3.75 -16.15
CA ARG A 212 13.49 2.45 -16.28
C ARG A 212 12.63 2.08 -15.08
N LEU A 213 13.10 2.39 -13.86
CA LEU A 213 12.32 2.14 -12.64
C LEU A 213 11.13 3.10 -12.53
N VAL A 214 11.36 4.40 -12.68
CA VAL A 214 10.31 5.42 -12.52
C VAL A 214 9.24 5.26 -13.61
N ARG A 215 9.62 4.89 -14.83
CA ARG A 215 8.66 4.52 -15.89
C ARG A 215 7.76 3.37 -15.46
N ALA A 216 8.33 2.30 -14.90
CA ALA A 216 7.54 1.16 -14.40
C ALA A 216 6.59 1.58 -13.26
N ALA A 217 7.06 2.41 -12.34
CA ALA A 217 6.23 2.91 -11.23
C ALA A 217 5.06 3.79 -11.70
N ILE A 218 5.30 4.70 -12.65
CA ILE A 218 4.26 5.55 -13.23
C ILE A 218 3.26 4.70 -14.03
N GLN A 219 3.75 3.77 -14.86
CA GLN A 219 2.89 2.89 -15.63
C GLN A 219 2.00 2.04 -14.71
N TYR A 220 2.57 1.47 -13.65
CA TYR A 220 1.80 0.74 -12.63
C TYR A 220 0.73 1.62 -11.99
N ALA A 221 1.05 2.88 -11.65
CA ALA A 221 0.10 3.81 -11.08
C ALA A 221 -1.07 4.10 -12.04
N ILE A 222 -0.79 4.19 -13.35
CA ILE A 222 -1.81 4.37 -14.40
C ILE A 222 -2.69 3.13 -14.49
N ASP A 223 -2.09 1.95 -14.65
CA ASP A 223 -2.80 0.69 -14.90
C ASP A 223 -3.68 0.27 -13.72
N ASN A 224 -3.32 0.71 -12.49
CA ASN A 224 -4.03 0.38 -11.26
C ASN A 224 -4.80 1.57 -10.67
N ASN A 225 -5.00 2.66 -11.42
CA ASN A 225 -5.73 3.86 -11.00
C ASN A 225 -5.29 4.44 -9.64
N GLN A 226 -3.98 4.45 -9.40
CA GLN A 226 -3.40 4.99 -8.17
C GLN A 226 -3.42 6.51 -8.16
N LYS A 227 -3.31 7.11 -6.98
CA LYS A 227 -3.47 8.56 -6.76
C LYS A 227 -2.17 9.32 -6.98
N SER A 228 -1.03 8.70 -6.66
CA SER A 228 0.26 9.39 -6.72
C SER A 228 1.45 8.45 -6.85
N VAL A 229 2.55 8.99 -7.41
CA VAL A 229 3.89 8.40 -7.35
C VAL A 229 4.80 9.34 -6.56
N THR A 230 5.38 8.84 -5.48
CA THR A 230 6.31 9.59 -4.63
C THR A 230 7.74 9.11 -4.85
N ILE A 231 8.59 10.00 -5.35
CA ILE A 231 10.03 9.77 -5.51
C ILE A 231 10.71 10.02 -4.16
N VAL A 232 11.23 8.96 -3.53
CA VAL A 232 11.90 9.06 -2.23
C VAL A 232 13.42 9.09 -2.40
N HIS A 233 14.08 10.08 -1.79
CA HIS A 233 15.50 10.33 -2.01
C HIS A 233 16.15 11.16 -0.87
N LYS A 234 17.47 11.19 -0.75
CA LYS A 234 18.25 12.06 0.15
C LYS A 234 19.07 13.07 -0.66
N GLY A 235 18.44 13.66 -1.67
CA GLY A 235 19.09 14.52 -2.66
C GLY A 235 19.56 15.87 -2.14
N ASN A 236 19.11 16.30 -0.96
CA ASN A 236 19.62 17.51 -0.30
C ASN A 236 21.08 17.37 0.16
N ILE A 237 21.52 16.14 0.49
CA ILE A 237 22.91 15.81 0.85
C ILE A 237 23.64 15.23 -0.38
N MET A 238 23.06 14.21 -1.01
CA MET A 238 23.65 13.46 -2.12
C MET A 238 23.15 13.99 -3.47
N LYS A 239 23.54 15.22 -3.82
CA LYS A 239 22.98 15.98 -4.96
C LYS A 239 23.12 15.31 -6.34
N PHE A 240 24.19 14.54 -6.54
CA PHE A 240 24.55 13.98 -7.85
C PHE A 240 24.12 12.53 -8.04
N THR A 241 23.78 11.81 -6.97
CA THR A 241 23.24 10.45 -7.02
C THR A 241 21.75 10.50 -6.72
N GLU A 242 21.37 10.67 -5.45
CA GLU A 242 19.95 10.70 -5.05
C GLU A 242 19.21 11.95 -5.52
N GLY A 243 19.90 13.09 -5.59
CA GLY A 243 19.36 14.28 -6.26
C GLY A 243 19.25 14.08 -7.78
N GLY A 244 20.12 13.26 -8.37
CA GLY A 244 20.02 12.84 -9.77
C GLY A 244 18.77 12.00 -10.01
N PHE A 245 18.56 10.97 -9.20
CA PHE A 245 17.39 10.09 -9.22
C PHE A 245 16.07 10.89 -9.24
N MET A 246 15.92 11.85 -8.31
CA MET A 246 14.73 12.71 -8.27
C MET A 246 14.56 13.55 -9.53
N ARG A 247 15.61 14.23 -10.01
CA ARG A 247 15.53 15.07 -11.20
C ARG A 247 15.17 14.26 -12.45
N TRP A 248 15.85 13.14 -12.67
CA TRP A 248 15.60 12.29 -13.83
C TRP A 248 14.20 11.65 -13.77
N GLY A 249 13.67 11.35 -12.58
CA GLY A 249 12.29 10.89 -12.42
C GLY A 249 11.26 11.94 -12.83
N TYR A 250 11.43 13.20 -12.40
CA TYR A 250 10.58 14.31 -12.84
C TYR A 250 10.72 14.60 -14.34
N ASP A 251 11.95 14.59 -14.87
CA ASP A 251 12.21 14.81 -16.29
C ASP A 251 11.51 13.75 -17.14
N LEU A 252 11.55 12.48 -16.73
CA LEU A 252 10.85 11.38 -17.39
C LEU A 252 9.33 11.57 -17.33
N ALA A 253 8.77 11.91 -16.16
CA ALA A 253 7.34 12.16 -16.03
C ALA A 253 6.86 13.26 -17.00
N LYS A 254 7.63 14.34 -17.15
CA LYS A 254 7.34 15.42 -18.10
C LYS A 254 7.48 14.96 -19.56
N LYS A 255 8.58 14.28 -19.89
CA LYS A 255 8.95 13.87 -21.25
C LYS A 255 8.04 12.78 -21.82
N GLU A 256 7.71 11.76 -21.02
CA GLU A 256 7.06 10.53 -21.50
C GLU A 256 5.58 10.45 -21.10
N PHE A 257 5.20 11.08 -19.99
CA PHE A 257 3.83 11.00 -19.46
C PHE A 257 3.08 12.35 -19.46
N GLY A 258 3.69 13.41 -20.00
CA GLY A 258 3.06 14.73 -20.14
C GLY A 258 2.77 15.42 -18.80
N ALA A 259 3.57 15.14 -17.76
CA ALA A 259 3.41 15.76 -16.45
C ALA A 259 3.56 17.29 -16.53
N VAL A 260 2.67 18.03 -15.87
CA VAL A 260 2.72 19.50 -15.76
C VAL A 260 2.89 19.90 -14.31
N GLU A 261 3.74 20.90 -14.05
CA GLU A 261 4.00 21.39 -12.69
C GLU A 261 2.74 21.96 -12.02
N ILE A 262 2.58 21.66 -10.74
CA ILE A 262 1.53 22.18 -9.86
C ILE A 262 2.09 23.42 -9.16
N ASP A 263 1.38 24.55 -9.22
CA ASP A 263 1.69 25.79 -8.47
C ASP A 263 3.14 26.30 -8.59
N GLY A 264 3.79 26.06 -9.74
CA GLY A 264 5.18 26.45 -9.98
C GLY A 264 6.24 25.43 -9.53
N GLY A 265 5.83 24.21 -9.18
CA GLY A 265 6.70 23.06 -8.92
C GLY A 265 7.16 22.91 -7.45
N PRO A 266 7.92 21.85 -7.13
CA PRO A 266 8.44 20.84 -8.07
C PRO A 266 7.45 19.71 -8.41
N TRP A 267 6.37 19.56 -7.65
CA TRP A 267 5.38 18.51 -7.89
C TRP A 267 4.70 18.71 -9.24
N CYS A 268 4.38 17.59 -9.88
CA CYS A 268 3.73 17.57 -11.19
C CYS A 268 2.43 16.76 -11.13
N LYS A 269 1.55 16.99 -12.09
CA LYS A 269 0.32 16.22 -12.30
C LYS A 269 0.30 15.65 -13.71
N LEU A 270 0.00 14.37 -13.82
CA LEU A 270 -0.23 13.71 -15.10
C LEU A 270 -1.61 14.07 -15.67
N PRO A 271 -1.82 13.94 -17.00
CA PRO A 271 -3.12 14.22 -17.63
C PRO A 271 -4.30 13.43 -17.03
N ASN A 272 -4.06 12.21 -16.55
CA ASN A 272 -5.08 11.36 -15.92
C ASN A 272 -5.31 11.68 -14.42
N GLY A 273 -4.60 12.67 -13.87
CA GLY A 273 -4.83 13.16 -12.51
C GLY A 273 -3.81 12.69 -11.46
N ILE A 274 -2.95 11.72 -11.78
CA ILE A 274 -1.94 11.19 -10.87
C ILE A 274 -0.93 12.27 -10.50
N VAL A 275 -0.64 12.41 -9.21
CA VAL A 275 0.35 13.38 -8.71
C VAL A 275 1.73 12.73 -8.67
N ILE A 276 2.71 13.35 -9.32
CA ILE A 276 4.13 13.00 -9.20
C ILE A 276 4.76 13.96 -8.21
N LYS A 277 5.27 13.42 -7.11
CA LYS A 277 5.84 14.20 -6.00
C LYS A 277 7.13 13.58 -5.51
N ASP A 278 7.83 14.29 -4.63
CA ASP A 278 9.03 13.81 -3.97
C ASP A 278 8.96 13.97 -2.45
N CYS A 279 9.72 13.14 -1.75
CA CYS A 279 9.90 13.25 -0.31
C CYS A 279 11.33 12.87 0.08
N ILE A 280 11.92 13.64 0.99
CA ILE A 280 13.24 13.30 1.53
C ILE A 280 13.14 12.01 2.38
N ALA A 281 14.06 11.06 2.21
CA ALA A 281 13.97 9.71 2.77
C ALA A 281 13.76 9.66 4.30
N ASP A 282 14.44 10.51 5.07
CA ASP A 282 14.25 10.58 6.53
C ASP A 282 12.92 11.19 6.96
N ILE A 283 12.35 12.08 6.14
CA ILE A 283 11.00 12.60 6.31
C ILE A 283 9.98 11.54 5.89
N ALA A 284 10.23 10.79 4.81
CA ALA A 284 9.36 9.72 4.35
C ALA A 284 9.13 8.68 5.45
N LEU A 285 10.20 8.23 6.13
CA LEU A 285 10.11 7.30 7.27
C LEU A 285 9.23 7.83 8.42
N GLN A 286 9.16 9.15 8.63
CA GLN A 286 8.26 9.75 9.63
C GLN A 286 6.83 9.88 9.10
N GLN A 287 6.67 10.24 7.82
CA GLN A 287 5.37 10.51 7.24
C GLN A 287 4.59 9.24 6.94
N VAL A 288 5.23 8.12 6.60
CA VAL A 288 4.52 6.83 6.47
C VAL A 288 3.87 6.37 7.78
N LEU A 289 4.37 6.84 8.94
CA LEU A 289 3.75 6.61 10.25
C LEU A 289 2.67 7.63 10.60
N THR A 290 2.89 8.91 10.26
CA THR A 290 2.04 10.02 10.74
C THR A 290 0.98 10.46 9.75
N ARG A 291 1.15 10.13 8.46
CA ARG A 291 0.35 10.52 7.31
C ARG A 291 0.41 9.43 6.23
N ALA A 292 0.18 8.18 6.62
CA ALA A 292 0.26 7.03 5.71
C ALA A 292 -0.59 7.22 4.44
N THR A 293 -1.80 7.79 4.58
CA THR A 293 -2.72 8.07 3.47
C THR A 293 -2.24 9.11 2.46
N ASP A 294 -1.15 9.83 2.74
CA ASP A 294 -0.51 10.71 1.77
C ASP A 294 0.33 9.90 0.75
N PHE A 295 0.66 8.63 1.00
CA PHE A 295 1.47 7.80 0.10
C PHE A 295 0.64 6.74 -0.59
N ASP A 296 1.12 6.33 -1.75
CA ASP A 296 0.47 5.34 -2.61
C ASP A 296 1.56 4.54 -3.34
N VAL A 297 1.93 4.89 -4.57
CA VAL A 297 3.12 4.34 -5.23
C VAL A 297 4.37 5.10 -4.81
N ILE A 298 5.44 4.37 -4.49
CA ILE A 298 6.74 4.94 -4.09
C ILE A 298 7.82 4.45 -5.04
N ALA A 299 8.56 5.36 -5.68
CA ALA A 299 9.75 5.03 -6.47
C ALA A 299 11.01 5.49 -5.72
N THR A 300 11.97 4.59 -5.50
CA THR A 300 13.15 4.91 -4.68
C THR A 300 14.38 4.08 -5.05
N LEU A 301 15.56 4.54 -4.65
CA LEU A 301 16.83 3.83 -4.82
C LEU A 301 16.90 2.57 -3.96
N ASN A 302 17.86 1.69 -4.28
CA ASN A 302 18.04 0.38 -3.69
C ASN A 302 18.07 0.40 -2.15
N LEU A 303 18.97 1.19 -1.55
CA LEU A 303 19.12 1.23 -0.08
C LEU A 303 17.89 1.81 0.62
N ASN A 304 17.36 2.91 0.11
CA ASN A 304 16.17 3.55 0.68
C ASN A 304 14.95 2.62 0.58
N GLY A 305 14.81 1.90 -0.54
CA GLY A 305 13.74 0.94 -0.76
C GLY A 305 13.80 -0.24 0.20
N ASP A 306 15.01 -0.74 0.49
CA ASP A 306 15.22 -1.77 1.51
C ASP A 306 14.64 -1.33 2.85
N TYR A 307 15.14 -0.21 3.38
CA TYR A 307 14.75 0.29 4.70
C TYR A 307 13.27 0.64 4.78
N LEU A 308 12.73 1.29 3.74
CA LEU A 308 11.34 1.72 3.74
C LEU A 308 10.38 0.53 3.63
N SER A 309 10.70 -0.47 2.80
CA SER A 309 9.86 -1.66 2.64
C SER A 309 9.80 -2.51 3.91
N ASP A 310 10.93 -2.70 4.60
CA ASP A 310 10.98 -3.41 5.87
C ASP A 310 10.27 -2.64 6.99
N ALA A 311 10.44 -1.31 7.04
CA ALA A 311 9.75 -0.46 8.01
C ALA A 311 8.22 -0.49 7.83
N LEU A 312 7.74 -0.43 6.58
CA LEU A 312 6.31 -0.52 6.28
C LEU A 312 5.75 -1.91 6.57
N ALA A 313 6.48 -2.98 6.23
CA ALA A 313 6.08 -4.35 6.58
C ALA A 313 5.96 -4.52 8.10
N ALA A 314 6.90 -3.97 8.88
CA ALA A 314 6.80 -3.95 10.34
C ALA A 314 5.58 -3.16 10.84
N GLN A 315 5.30 -2.01 10.22
CA GLN A 315 4.16 -1.15 10.56
C GLN A 315 2.83 -1.87 10.40
N VAL A 316 2.63 -2.63 9.32
CA VAL A 316 1.38 -3.39 9.10
C VAL A 316 1.33 -4.74 9.83
N GLY A 317 2.34 -5.05 10.66
CA GLY A 317 2.44 -6.37 11.32
C GLY A 317 2.82 -7.50 10.37
N GLY A 318 3.27 -7.15 9.16
CA GLY A 318 3.39 -8.05 8.02
C GLY A 318 4.78 -8.62 7.76
N ILE A 319 5.74 -8.55 8.68
CA ILE A 319 7.12 -9.04 8.44
C ILE A 319 7.14 -10.49 7.95
N GLY A 320 6.26 -11.35 8.48
CA GLY A 320 6.16 -12.75 8.09
C GLY A 320 5.34 -13.03 6.83
N ILE A 321 4.60 -12.03 6.32
CA ILE A 321 3.64 -12.19 5.22
C ILE A 321 3.90 -11.25 4.04
N ALA A 322 4.88 -10.35 4.13
CA ALA A 322 5.19 -9.40 3.08
C ALA A 322 5.52 -10.16 1.78
N PRO A 323 4.85 -9.84 0.66
CA PRO A 323 5.20 -10.43 -0.63
C PRO A 323 6.32 -9.65 -1.32
N GLY A 324 6.90 -10.23 -2.37
CA GLY A 324 7.87 -9.52 -3.18
C GLY A 324 8.07 -10.09 -4.58
N ALA A 325 8.48 -9.22 -5.49
CA ALA A 325 8.87 -9.59 -6.84
C ALA A 325 10.12 -8.83 -7.30
N ASN A 326 10.90 -9.45 -8.17
CA ASN A 326 12.02 -8.84 -8.87
C ASN A 326 11.71 -8.93 -10.36
N ILE A 327 11.53 -7.79 -11.03
CA ILE A 327 10.91 -7.71 -12.35
C ILE A 327 11.78 -6.89 -13.29
N ASN A 328 11.91 -7.37 -14.52
CA ASN A 328 12.35 -6.61 -15.67
C ASN A 328 11.16 -6.43 -16.63
N TYR A 329 10.47 -5.28 -16.54
CA TYR A 329 9.28 -5.01 -17.33
C TYR A 329 9.54 -4.89 -18.84
N VAL A 330 10.80 -4.71 -19.26
CA VAL A 330 11.17 -4.62 -20.68
C VAL A 330 11.26 -6.00 -21.32
N SER A 331 11.85 -6.97 -20.61
CA SER A 331 12.04 -8.33 -21.13
C SER A 331 10.96 -9.32 -20.71
N GLY A 332 10.16 -9.00 -19.70
CA GLY A 332 9.14 -9.89 -19.14
C GLY A 332 9.64 -10.84 -18.06
N HIS A 333 10.94 -10.84 -17.78
CA HIS A 333 11.49 -11.68 -16.72
C HIS A 333 10.97 -11.20 -15.37
N ALA A 334 10.41 -12.13 -14.58
CA ALA A 334 9.92 -11.84 -13.25
C ALA A 334 10.18 -13.04 -12.33
N ILE A 335 10.82 -12.77 -11.19
CA ILE A 335 10.97 -13.73 -10.08
C ILE A 335 10.22 -13.20 -8.86
N PHE A 336 9.16 -13.91 -8.47
CA PHE A 336 8.41 -13.70 -7.25
C PHE A 336 9.10 -14.43 -6.09
N GLU A 337 9.10 -13.89 -4.88
CA GLU A 337 9.91 -14.46 -3.79
C GLU A 337 9.33 -14.34 -2.39
N ALA A 338 9.56 -15.39 -1.58
CA ALA A 338 9.56 -15.24 -0.13
C ALA A 338 10.51 -14.11 0.27
N THR A 339 10.06 -13.23 1.16
CA THR A 339 10.85 -12.07 1.59
C THR A 339 11.62 -12.32 2.89
N HIS A 340 11.22 -13.34 3.64
CA HIS A 340 11.85 -13.74 4.89
C HIS A 340 13.06 -14.67 4.65
N GLY A 341 13.86 -14.88 5.70
CA GLY A 341 14.97 -15.83 5.67
C GLY A 341 14.53 -17.30 5.72
N THR A 342 15.51 -18.21 5.72
CA THR A 342 15.28 -19.67 5.64
C THR A 342 14.85 -20.32 6.96
N ALA A 343 15.10 -19.64 8.09
CA ALA A 343 14.77 -20.08 9.44
C ALA A 343 15.03 -21.59 9.71
N PRO A 344 16.28 -22.09 9.60
CA PRO A 344 16.59 -23.53 9.61
C PRO A 344 16.06 -24.31 10.81
N LYS A 345 15.95 -23.66 11.98
CA LYS A 345 15.39 -24.27 13.20
C LYS A 345 13.92 -24.73 13.07
N TYR A 346 13.20 -24.25 12.06
CA TYR A 346 11.79 -24.58 11.80
C TYR A 346 11.58 -25.40 10.53
N ALA A 347 12.65 -25.77 9.81
CA ALA A 347 12.54 -26.57 8.59
C ALA A 347 11.91 -27.95 8.86
N ASP A 348 11.00 -28.35 7.98
CA ASP A 348 10.26 -29.62 7.99
C ASP A 348 9.41 -29.83 9.25
N LYS A 349 8.98 -28.74 9.90
CA LYS A 349 8.14 -28.80 11.11
C LYS A 349 6.68 -28.44 10.85
N ASP A 350 6.31 -28.08 9.63
CA ASP A 350 4.94 -27.64 9.29
C ASP A 350 4.44 -26.52 10.22
N MET A 351 5.32 -25.55 10.54
CA MET A 351 5.04 -24.55 11.58
C MET A 351 4.94 -23.11 11.07
N VAL A 352 5.72 -22.74 10.06
CA VAL A 352 5.87 -21.35 9.65
C VAL A 352 4.71 -20.83 8.82
N ASN A 353 4.56 -19.52 8.76
CA ASN A 353 3.53 -18.86 7.96
C ASN A 353 3.90 -18.92 6.46
N PRO A 354 3.07 -19.51 5.58
CA PRO A 354 3.37 -19.57 4.15
C PRO A 354 2.96 -18.29 3.38
N SER A 355 2.33 -17.33 4.05
CA SER A 355 1.66 -16.20 3.39
C SER A 355 2.59 -15.36 2.51
N SER A 356 3.87 -15.19 2.86
CA SER A 356 4.81 -14.42 2.02
C SER A 356 4.95 -15.01 0.61
N VAL A 357 5.07 -16.34 0.49
CA VAL A 357 5.14 -17.01 -0.83
C VAL A 357 3.77 -17.06 -1.49
N VAL A 358 2.70 -17.30 -0.73
CA VAL A 358 1.32 -17.28 -1.24
C VAL A 358 0.98 -15.92 -1.87
N LEU A 359 1.26 -14.83 -1.16
CA LEU A 359 1.01 -13.46 -1.62
C LEU A 359 2.00 -13.04 -2.72
N SER A 360 3.21 -13.60 -2.76
CA SER A 360 4.09 -13.42 -3.92
C SER A 360 3.58 -14.17 -5.15
N GLY A 361 2.92 -15.32 -4.95
CA GLY A 361 2.19 -16.03 -6.00
C GLY A 361 0.93 -15.28 -6.45
N GLU A 362 0.26 -14.55 -5.55
CA GLU A 362 -0.79 -13.59 -5.93
C GLU A 362 -0.25 -12.51 -6.88
N MET A 363 0.89 -11.90 -6.54
CA MET A 363 1.56 -10.94 -7.41
C MET A 363 1.92 -11.56 -8.77
N MET A 364 2.34 -12.83 -8.78
CA MET A 364 2.65 -13.57 -10.00
C MET A 364 1.42 -13.74 -10.88
N LEU A 365 0.30 -14.20 -10.31
CA LEU A 365 -0.96 -14.36 -11.03
C LEU A 365 -1.44 -13.03 -11.60
N ARG A 366 -1.35 -11.95 -10.82
CA ARG A 366 -1.69 -10.60 -11.28
C ARG A 366 -0.80 -10.12 -12.42
N TYR A 367 0.51 -10.40 -12.35
CA TYR A 367 1.48 -10.03 -13.38
C TYR A 367 1.23 -10.74 -14.72
N ILE A 368 0.81 -12.01 -14.69
CA ILE A 368 0.45 -12.78 -15.90
C ILE A 368 -1.00 -12.52 -16.36
N GLY A 369 -1.70 -11.54 -15.77
CA GLY A 369 -3.07 -11.15 -16.14
C GLY A 369 -4.17 -12.08 -15.63
N TRP A 370 -3.87 -12.96 -14.67
CA TRP A 370 -4.82 -13.90 -14.06
C TRP A 370 -5.42 -13.29 -12.77
N THR A 371 -6.04 -12.13 -12.91
CA THR A 371 -6.49 -11.28 -11.79
C THR A 371 -7.55 -11.92 -10.91
N GLU A 372 -8.46 -12.70 -11.47
CA GLU A 372 -9.55 -13.36 -10.77
C GLU A 372 -9.02 -14.39 -9.76
N ALA A 373 -7.99 -15.14 -10.14
CA ALA A 373 -7.31 -16.07 -9.25
C ALA A 373 -6.48 -15.34 -8.18
N ALA A 374 -5.85 -14.22 -8.53
CA ALA A 374 -5.13 -13.38 -7.57
C ALA A 374 -6.08 -12.83 -6.48
N ASP A 375 -7.27 -12.36 -6.87
CA ASP A 375 -8.27 -11.82 -5.95
C ASP A 375 -8.81 -12.90 -4.99
N LEU A 376 -8.94 -14.15 -5.43
CA LEU A 376 -9.30 -15.28 -4.56
C LEU A 376 -8.25 -15.53 -3.47
N ILE A 377 -6.96 -15.36 -3.77
CA ILE A 377 -5.89 -15.52 -2.77
C ILE A 377 -5.96 -14.42 -1.72
N ILE A 378 -6.16 -13.16 -2.13
CA ILE A 378 -6.37 -12.05 -1.20
C ILE A 378 -7.58 -12.31 -0.30
N LYS A 379 -8.70 -12.73 -0.90
CA LYS A 379 -9.93 -13.07 -0.18
C LYS A 379 -9.71 -14.19 0.83
N GLY A 380 -9.14 -15.32 0.42
CA GLY A 380 -8.87 -16.47 1.28
C GLY A 380 -7.93 -16.14 2.43
N THR A 381 -6.85 -15.40 2.14
CA THR A 381 -5.86 -14.99 3.15
C THR A 381 -6.49 -14.07 4.19
N ASN A 382 -7.26 -13.07 3.75
CA ASN A 382 -7.96 -12.16 4.65
C ASN A 382 -9.03 -12.89 5.47
N GLY A 383 -9.80 -13.80 4.87
CA GLY A 383 -10.80 -14.62 5.57
C GLY A 383 -10.20 -15.47 6.68
N ALA A 384 -9.12 -16.20 6.39
CA ALA A 384 -8.43 -17.05 7.38
C ALA A 384 -7.87 -16.24 8.56
N ILE A 385 -7.30 -15.05 8.29
CA ILE A 385 -6.78 -14.16 9.33
C ILE A 385 -7.93 -13.59 10.18
N GLN A 386 -9.03 -13.14 9.57
CA GLN A 386 -10.19 -12.61 10.28
C GLN A 386 -10.90 -13.66 11.14
N ALA A 387 -10.95 -14.91 10.66
CA ALA A 387 -11.43 -16.06 11.42
C ALA A 387 -10.50 -16.42 12.60
N LYS A 388 -9.35 -15.74 12.72
CA LYS A 388 -8.29 -16.00 13.72
C LYS A 388 -7.76 -17.44 13.66
N THR A 389 -7.86 -18.09 12.51
CA THR A 389 -7.28 -19.41 12.25
C THR A 389 -5.94 -19.20 11.56
N VAL A 390 -4.88 -19.09 12.36
CA VAL A 390 -3.59 -18.54 11.92
C VAL A 390 -2.41 -19.37 12.42
N THR A 391 -1.25 -19.20 11.80
CA THR A 391 0.00 -19.83 12.25
C THR A 391 0.54 -19.22 13.56
N TYR A 392 1.52 -19.90 14.17
CA TYR A 392 2.02 -19.58 15.52
C TYR A 392 2.54 -18.14 15.72
N ASP A 393 3.01 -17.53 14.64
CA ASP A 393 3.60 -16.19 14.61
C ASP A 393 2.55 -15.11 14.88
N PHE A 394 1.32 -15.29 14.37
CA PHE A 394 0.16 -14.45 14.66
C PHE A 394 -0.57 -14.89 15.93
N GLU A 395 -0.78 -16.20 16.13
CA GLU A 395 -1.55 -16.70 17.28
C GLU A 395 -1.01 -16.19 18.62
N ARG A 396 0.32 -16.20 18.81
CA ARG A 396 0.96 -15.69 20.03
C ARG A 396 0.73 -14.19 20.32
N LEU A 397 0.16 -13.44 19.37
CA LEU A 397 -0.12 -12.01 19.45
C LEU A 397 -1.64 -11.70 19.41
N MET A 398 -2.49 -12.73 19.29
CA MET A 398 -3.94 -12.58 19.12
C MET A 398 -4.70 -13.26 20.24
N ASP A 399 -5.64 -12.54 20.87
CA ASP A 399 -6.54 -13.13 21.85
C ASP A 399 -7.58 -14.03 21.15
N GLY A 400 -7.67 -15.28 21.62
CA GLY A 400 -8.65 -16.26 21.16
C GLY A 400 -8.43 -16.78 19.74
N ALA A 401 -7.18 -16.75 19.24
CA ALA A 401 -6.83 -17.33 17.95
C ALA A 401 -6.66 -18.86 18.04
N VAL A 402 -6.98 -19.54 16.93
CA VAL A 402 -6.75 -20.97 16.74
C VAL A 402 -5.43 -21.15 16.01
N LYS A 403 -4.47 -21.79 16.67
CA LYS A 403 -3.16 -22.09 16.09
C LYS A 403 -3.27 -23.20 15.04
N LEU A 404 -2.83 -22.90 13.82
CA LEU A 404 -2.70 -23.84 12.70
C LEU A 404 -1.23 -24.14 12.36
N SER A 405 -1.03 -25.28 11.71
CA SER A 405 0.22 -25.64 11.03
C SER A 405 0.34 -24.93 9.68
N THR A 406 1.50 -25.01 9.01
CA THR A 406 1.70 -24.39 7.68
C THR A 406 0.70 -24.94 6.67
N SER A 407 0.54 -26.26 6.63
CA SER A 407 -0.38 -26.97 5.74
C SER A 407 -1.85 -26.69 6.08
N ALA A 408 -2.23 -26.71 7.35
CA ALA A 408 -3.60 -26.42 7.78
C ALA A 408 -3.99 -24.96 7.55
N PHE A 409 -3.03 -24.03 7.62
CA PHE A 409 -3.30 -22.63 7.25
C PHE A 409 -3.55 -22.49 5.75
N ALA A 410 -2.84 -23.24 4.89
CA ALA A 410 -3.17 -23.28 3.47
C ALA A 410 -4.58 -23.82 3.21
N ASP A 411 -5.02 -24.84 3.95
CA ASP A 411 -6.40 -25.35 3.88
C ASP A 411 -7.40 -24.27 4.26
N ALA A 412 -7.17 -23.56 5.38
CA ALA A 412 -8.02 -22.46 5.80
C ALA A 412 -8.11 -21.35 4.75
N VAL A 413 -6.98 -20.98 4.11
CA VAL A 413 -6.97 -20.00 3.01
C VAL A 413 -7.84 -20.47 1.84
N ILE A 414 -7.73 -21.74 1.45
CA ILE A 414 -8.53 -22.33 0.36
C ILE A 414 -10.02 -22.32 0.72
N ASP A 415 -10.39 -22.75 1.93
CA ASP A 415 -11.77 -22.79 2.40
C ASP A 415 -12.41 -21.39 2.35
N HIS A 416 -11.68 -20.36 2.78
CA HIS A 416 -12.15 -18.98 2.75
C HIS A 416 -12.20 -18.34 1.35
N MET A 417 -11.72 -19.03 0.31
CA MET A 417 -12.00 -18.59 -1.07
C MET A 417 -13.50 -18.73 -1.41
N ASP A 418 -14.22 -19.68 -0.79
CA ASP A 418 -15.63 -20.03 -1.07
C ASP A 418 -16.64 -19.23 -0.30
N ASP A 419 -16.25 -18.70 0.86
CA ASP A 419 -17.11 -17.85 1.66
C ASP A 419 -17.73 -16.78 0.77
N ALA A 420 -19.05 -16.66 0.78
CA ALA A 420 -19.72 -15.58 0.08
C ALA A 420 -19.00 -14.30 0.50
N ALA A 421 -18.37 -13.62 -0.46
CA ALA A 421 -17.65 -12.41 -0.16
C ALA A 421 -18.67 -11.47 0.48
N VAL A 422 -18.55 -11.26 1.79
CA VAL A 422 -19.08 -10.04 2.38
C VAL A 422 -18.18 -8.95 1.82
N GLY A 423 -18.51 -8.43 0.62
CA GLY A 423 -17.78 -7.30 0.04
C GLY A 423 -17.40 -7.34 -1.44
N GLY A 424 -18.02 -8.16 -2.30
CA GLY A 424 -17.88 -8.01 -3.76
C GLY A 424 -19.21 -7.60 -4.40
N LYS A 425 -19.99 -8.60 -4.78
CA LYS A 425 -21.29 -8.40 -5.43
C LYS A 425 -22.32 -7.70 -4.55
N GLU A 426 -22.34 -7.98 -3.24
CA GLU A 426 -23.24 -7.28 -2.30
C GLU A 426 -22.76 -5.85 -2.01
N ALA A 427 -21.46 -5.56 -2.10
CA ALA A 427 -20.94 -4.19 -1.98
C ALA A 427 -21.28 -3.37 -3.22
N ASP A 428 -21.09 -3.92 -4.42
CA ASP A 428 -21.52 -3.27 -5.67
C ASP A 428 -23.04 -3.04 -5.68
N GLN A 429 -23.82 -4.02 -5.21
CA GLN A 429 -25.28 -3.89 -5.08
C GLN A 429 -25.70 -2.89 -4.00
N TYR A 430 -24.93 -2.78 -2.92
CA TYR A 430 -25.11 -1.76 -1.89
C TYR A 430 -24.81 -0.36 -2.44
N ASP A 431 -23.70 -0.19 -3.15
CA ASP A 431 -23.29 1.07 -3.77
C ASP A 431 -24.27 1.50 -4.85
N GLU A 432 -24.74 0.59 -5.72
CA GLU A 432 -25.79 0.88 -6.71
C GLU A 432 -27.10 1.32 -6.02
N LEU A 433 -27.47 0.70 -4.88
CA LEU A 433 -28.65 1.09 -4.11
C LEU A 433 -28.45 2.45 -3.43
N ALA A 434 -27.26 2.71 -2.88
CA ALA A 434 -26.92 3.95 -2.20
C ALA A 434 -26.89 5.13 -3.18
N ASP A 435 -26.29 4.96 -4.36
CA ASP A 435 -26.25 5.97 -5.42
C ASP A 435 -27.66 6.31 -5.92
N LYS A 436 -28.49 5.28 -6.17
CA LYS A 436 -29.88 5.49 -6.60
C LYS A 436 -30.72 6.14 -5.51
N PHE A 437 -30.49 5.79 -4.24
CA PHE A 437 -31.08 6.48 -3.11
C PHE A 437 -30.68 7.96 -3.08
N HIS A 438 -29.38 8.26 -3.24
CA HIS A 438 -28.87 9.63 -3.25
C HIS A 438 -29.49 10.46 -4.38
N GLU A 439 -29.56 9.93 -5.59
CA GLU A 439 -30.23 10.57 -6.74
C GLU A 439 -31.69 10.95 -6.39
N ILE A 440 -32.49 9.97 -5.95
CA ILE A 440 -33.90 10.18 -5.61
C ILE A 440 -34.08 11.14 -4.43
N PHE A 441 -33.19 11.05 -3.44
CA PHE A 441 -33.26 11.88 -2.26
C PHE A 441 -32.89 13.33 -2.60
N ASP A 442 -31.89 13.57 -3.45
CA ASP A 442 -31.39 14.89 -3.84
C ASP A 442 -32.25 15.65 -4.85
N GLU A 443 -33.02 14.94 -5.67
CA GLU A 443 -34.02 15.57 -6.54
C GLU A 443 -35.22 16.14 -5.78
N SER A 444 -35.42 15.77 -4.51
CA SER A 444 -36.51 16.26 -3.68
C SER A 444 -36.12 17.47 -2.83
N ALA A 445 -37.00 18.46 -2.79
CA ALA A 445 -36.90 19.57 -1.85
C ALA A 445 -37.19 19.15 -0.39
N GLU A 446 -37.84 17.99 -0.20
CA GLU A 446 -38.17 17.44 1.12
C GLU A 446 -37.05 16.54 1.63
N LYS A 447 -36.53 16.84 2.81
CA LYS A 447 -35.36 16.19 3.42
C LYS A 447 -35.67 15.65 4.82
N THR A 448 -36.76 14.88 4.91
CA THR A 448 -37.26 14.27 6.16
C THR A 448 -36.82 12.80 6.27
N ALA A 449 -36.82 12.25 7.49
CA ALA A 449 -36.54 10.82 7.71
C ALA A 449 -37.59 9.91 7.06
N GLU A 450 -38.85 10.36 7.07
CA GLU A 450 -39.97 9.70 6.41
C GLU A 450 -39.77 9.66 4.88
N PHE A 451 -39.31 10.78 4.31
CA PHE A 451 -38.96 10.83 2.89
C PHE A 451 -37.73 9.97 2.56
N ALA A 452 -36.71 9.93 3.43
CA ALA A 452 -35.54 9.07 3.24
C ALA A 452 -35.93 7.58 3.19
N GLN A 453 -36.81 7.12 4.08
CA GLN A 453 -37.34 5.75 4.02
C GLN A 453 -38.12 5.48 2.74
N SER A 454 -38.95 6.44 2.31
CA SER A 454 -39.67 6.33 1.03
C SER A 454 -38.73 6.31 -0.18
N ALA A 455 -37.64 7.08 -0.15
CA ALA A 455 -36.64 7.15 -1.20
C ALA A 455 -35.84 5.85 -1.29
N MET A 456 -35.44 5.27 -0.16
CA MET A 456 -34.77 3.96 -0.11
C MET A 456 -35.67 2.85 -0.65
N GLU A 457 -36.96 2.85 -0.30
CA GLU A 457 -37.93 1.88 -0.84
C GLU A 457 -38.13 2.05 -2.36
N LYS A 458 -38.14 3.30 -2.84
CA LYS A 458 -38.27 3.60 -4.27
C LYS A 458 -37.03 3.17 -5.05
N ALA A 459 -35.82 3.46 -4.53
CA ALA A 459 -34.54 3.03 -5.10
C ALA A 459 -34.47 1.51 -5.22
N ARG A 460 -34.82 0.80 -4.13
CA ARG A 460 -34.90 -0.66 -4.10
C ARG A 460 -35.81 -1.20 -5.20
N LYS A 461 -37.05 -0.73 -5.27
CA LYS A 461 -38.04 -1.19 -6.26
C LYS A 461 -37.58 -0.94 -7.70
N GLN A 462 -36.99 0.22 -7.98
CA GLN A 462 -36.49 0.54 -9.32
C GLN A 462 -35.37 -0.39 -9.76
N LEU A 463 -34.42 -0.68 -8.87
CA LEU A 463 -33.31 -1.58 -9.15
C LEU A 463 -33.74 -3.06 -9.23
N THR A 464 -34.73 -3.48 -8.44
CA THR A 464 -35.36 -4.81 -8.60
C THR A 464 -36.06 -4.94 -9.96
N ILE A 465 -36.82 -3.93 -10.41
CA ILE A 465 -37.46 -3.92 -11.73
C ILE A 465 -36.42 -3.95 -12.86
N ALA A 466 -35.29 -3.26 -12.67
CA ALA A 466 -34.18 -3.25 -13.63
C ALA A 466 -33.38 -4.57 -13.67
N GLY A 467 -33.77 -5.58 -12.89
CA GLY A 467 -33.09 -6.88 -12.83
C GLY A 467 -31.75 -6.83 -12.10
N LYS A 468 -31.44 -5.74 -11.38
CA LYS A 468 -30.21 -5.59 -10.60
C LYS A 468 -30.23 -6.40 -9.29
N PHE A 469 -31.42 -6.60 -8.73
CA PHE A 469 -31.66 -7.36 -7.50
C PHE A 469 -32.80 -8.37 -7.67
N THR A 470 -32.77 -9.47 -6.93
CA THR A 470 -34.02 -10.19 -6.57
C THR A 470 -34.78 -9.42 -5.49
N GLU A 471 -36.06 -9.73 -5.26
CA GLU A 471 -36.85 -9.06 -4.20
C GLU A 471 -36.23 -9.28 -2.81
N GLU A 472 -35.73 -10.49 -2.55
CA GLU A 472 -35.05 -10.84 -1.30
C GLU A 472 -33.72 -10.09 -1.13
N GLN A 473 -32.92 -10.00 -2.20
CA GLN A 473 -31.66 -9.24 -2.19
C GLN A 473 -31.89 -7.74 -1.98
N GLY A 474 -32.85 -7.16 -2.69
CA GLY A 474 -33.21 -5.75 -2.54
C GLY A 474 -33.66 -5.42 -1.11
N GLN A 475 -34.45 -6.31 -0.49
CA GLN A 475 -34.90 -6.11 0.89
C GLN A 475 -33.74 -6.19 1.89
N LYS A 476 -32.80 -7.12 1.68
CA LYS A 476 -31.58 -7.25 2.48
C LYS A 476 -30.71 -5.98 2.38
N MET A 477 -30.43 -5.50 1.16
CA MET A 477 -29.63 -4.28 0.92
C MET A 477 -30.29 -3.03 1.51
N LYS A 478 -31.61 -2.89 1.37
CA LYS A 478 -32.35 -1.79 1.99
C LYS A 478 -32.21 -1.78 3.51
N THR A 479 -32.31 -2.95 4.14
CA THR A 479 -32.14 -3.08 5.59
C THR A 479 -30.73 -2.66 6.04
N PHE A 480 -29.70 -3.00 5.26
CA PHE A 480 -28.34 -2.52 5.51
C PHE A 480 -28.23 -1.00 5.40
N LEU A 481 -28.76 -0.41 4.34
CA LEU A 481 -28.73 1.04 4.12
C LEU A 481 -29.51 1.80 5.21
N GLU A 482 -30.65 1.26 5.68
CA GLU A 482 -31.43 1.81 6.79
C GLU A 482 -30.63 1.78 8.12
N ASN A 483 -29.94 0.68 8.38
CA ASN A 483 -29.09 0.53 9.57
C ASN A 483 -27.88 1.46 9.52
N ASP A 484 -27.24 1.60 8.35
CA ASP A 484 -26.12 2.50 8.14
C ASP A 484 -26.52 3.96 8.28
N PHE A 485 -27.66 4.35 7.69
CA PHE A 485 -28.23 5.69 7.85
C PHE A 485 -28.57 5.99 9.31
N SER A 486 -29.14 5.00 10.02
CA SER A 486 -29.45 5.12 11.44
C SER A 486 -28.19 5.22 12.31
N ARG A 487 -27.15 4.43 11.99
CA ARG A 487 -25.84 4.47 12.66
C ARG A 487 -25.13 5.80 12.41
N LEU A 488 -25.09 6.29 11.16
CA LEU A 488 -24.56 7.61 10.81
C LEU A 488 -25.33 8.72 11.53
N ALA A 489 -26.66 8.63 11.60
CA ALA A 489 -27.48 9.58 12.36
C ALA A 489 -27.17 9.52 13.86
N GLU A 490 -26.94 8.32 14.42
CA GLU A 490 -26.58 8.13 15.83
C GLU A 490 -25.13 8.55 16.15
N GLU A 491 -24.18 8.30 15.25
CA GLU A 491 -22.79 8.75 15.32
C GLU A 491 -22.67 10.26 15.14
N MET A 492 -23.46 10.87 14.26
CA MET A 492 -23.62 12.32 14.20
C MET A 492 -24.27 12.85 15.48
N ARG A 493 -25.21 12.12 16.09
CA ARG A 493 -25.82 12.49 17.38
C ARG A 493 -24.86 12.32 18.57
N LYS A 494 -23.99 11.31 18.55
CA LYS A 494 -22.93 11.05 19.55
C LYS A 494 -21.76 12.01 19.37
N GLY A 495 -21.32 12.26 18.14
CA GLY A 495 -20.30 13.26 17.80
C GLY A 495 -20.80 14.69 18.02
N ALA A 496 -22.09 14.95 17.83
CA ALA A 496 -22.74 16.17 18.32
C ALA A 496 -22.72 16.19 19.85
N LYS A 497 -23.08 15.11 20.56
CA LYS A 497 -23.01 15.02 22.03
C LYS A 497 -21.60 15.21 22.61
N GLU A 498 -20.56 14.68 21.96
CA GLU A 498 -19.16 14.83 22.39
C GLU A 498 -18.58 16.21 22.05
N LYS A 499 -19.03 16.83 20.95
CA LYS A 499 -18.73 18.24 20.62
C LYS A 499 -19.64 19.24 21.35
N LEU A 500 -20.73 18.78 21.99
CA LEU A 500 -21.65 19.56 22.83
C LEU A 500 -21.12 19.71 24.26
N ASN A 501 -19.82 19.97 24.44
CA ASN A 501 -19.32 20.58 25.67
C ASN A 501 -19.21 22.10 25.46
N PRO A 502 -20.17 22.91 25.94
CA PRO A 502 -20.30 24.33 25.59
C PRO A 502 -19.14 25.20 26.10
N SER A 503 -18.23 24.64 26.90
CA SER A 503 -17.10 25.33 27.51
C SER A 503 -15.87 25.46 26.60
N ARG A 504 -15.88 24.85 25.40
CA ARG A 504 -14.67 24.69 24.56
C ARG A 504 -14.76 25.16 23.10
N LEU A 505 -15.86 25.76 22.67
CA LEU A 505 -16.06 26.15 21.26
C LEU A 505 -16.01 27.67 21.04
N GLY A 506 -15.15 28.09 20.10
CA GLY A 506 -15.04 29.48 19.65
C GLY A 506 -16.10 29.84 18.59
N ALA A 507 -16.45 31.12 18.51
CA ALA A 507 -17.54 31.63 17.68
C ALA A 507 -17.46 31.28 16.18
N GLY A 508 -16.26 31.11 15.63
CA GLY A 508 -16.07 30.69 14.22
C GLY A 508 -16.52 29.26 13.94
N ALA A 509 -16.40 28.35 14.91
CA ALA A 509 -16.85 26.97 14.76
C ALA A 509 -18.39 26.88 14.78
N LEU A 510 -19.03 27.73 15.59
CA LEU A 510 -20.49 27.86 15.65
C LEU A 510 -21.08 28.48 14.37
N ALA A 511 -20.42 29.47 13.77
CA ALA A 511 -20.87 30.07 12.51
C ALA A 511 -20.75 29.10 11.31
N SER A 512 -19.69 28.29 11.26
CA SER A 512 -19.59 27.21 10.27
C SER A 512 -20.63 26.12 10.50
N MET A 513 -20.92 25.75 11.76
CA MET A 513 -21.98 24.80 12.08
C MET A 513 -23.38 25.33 11.74
N SER A 514 -23.65 26.62 11.95
CA SER A 514 -24.92 27.26 11.56
C SER A 514 -25.11 27.25 10.04
N LYS A 515 -24.07 27.57 9.25
CA LYS A 515 -24.11 27.43 7.78
C LYS A 515 -24.27 25.98 7.32
N LEU A 516 -23.73 25.01 8.07
CA LEU A 516 -23.88 23.59 7.79
C LEU A 516 -25.31 23.12 8.07
N LEU A 517 -25.87 23.49 9.23
CA LEU A 517 -27.23 23.17 9.67
C LEU A 517 -28.31 23.85 8.82
N HIS A 518 -28.01 25.04 8.26
CA HIS A 518 -28.93 25.74 7.36
C HIS A 518 -28.97 25.12 5.95
N LYS A 519 -27.91 24.41 5.54
CA LYS A 519 -27.84 23.66 4.27
C LYS A 519 -28.45 22.26 4.37
N THR A 520 -28.68 21.76 5.59
CA THR A 520 -29.34 20.47 5.85
C THR A 520 -30.58 20.69 6.73
N GLY A 521 -31.69 21.10 6.11
CA GLY A 521 -32.99 20.71 6.67
C GLY A 521 -33.04 19.18 6.55
N VAL A 522 -33.24 18.34 7.56
CA VAL A 522 -33.88 18.55 8.85
C VAL A 522 -33.14 17.75 9.92
N ALA A 523 -32.65 18.44 10.94
CA ALA A 523 -32.79 18.07 12.34
C ALA A 523 -32.48 19.32 13.16
N LEU A 524 -33.49 19.82 13.89
CA LEU A 524 -33.43 20.91 14.87
C LEU A 524 -33.95 22.30 14.43
N SER A 525 -35.25 22.40 14.14
CA SER A 525 -35.97 23.68 14.31
C SER A 525 -35.85 24.20 15.75
N SER A 526 -35.84 23.31 16.74
CA SER A 526 -35.63 23.62 18.17
C SER A 526 -34.26 24.23 18.52
N PHE A 527 -33.26 24.18 17.63
CA PHE A 527 -31.88 24.63 17.93
C PHE A 527 -31.50 25.87 17.13
N ALA A 528 -32.10 26.12 15.96
CA ALA A 528 -32.03 27.41 15.27
C ALA A 528 -32.63 28.53 16.16
N ASP A 529 -33.80 28.28 16.76
CA ASP A 529 -34.46 29.21 17.68
C ASP A 529 -33.66 29.45 18.98
N LYS A 530 -32.81 28.49 19.39
CA LYS A 530 -31.91 28.63 20.54
C LYS A 530 -30.56 29.26 20.20
N ALA A 531 -30.12 29.18 18.94
CA ALA A 531 -28.88 29.78 18.46
C ALA A 531 -29.01 31.30 18.33
N ASP A 532 -30.17 31.81 17.93
CA ASP A 532 -30.45 33.26 17.94
C ASP A 532 -30.46 33.84 19.37
N GLY A 533 -30.82 33.03 20.37
CA GLY A 533 -30.70 33.38 21.78
C GLY A 533 -29.26 33.49 22.30
N ALA A 534 -28.29 32.87 21.62
CA ALA A 534 -26.89 32.82 22.05
C ALA A 534 -26.06 34.07 21.66
N LEU A 535 -26.64 34.97 20.85
CA LEU A 535 -26.02 36.24 20.44
C LEU A 535 -26.51 37.46 21.24
N ALA A 536 -27.50 37.25 22.11
CA ALA A 536 -28.03 38.26 23.03
C ALA A 536 -27.22 38.25 24.34
N CYS A 537 -26.57 39.37 24.64
CA CYS A 537 -25.84 39.59 25.89
C CYS A 537 -26.55 40.64 26.74
N ARG A 538 -26.44 40.53 28.07
CA ARG A 538 -27.03 41.49 29.00
C ARG A 538 -26.00 42.25 29.83
N SER A 539 -26.36 43.45 30.26
CA SER A 539 -25.53 44.19 31.22
C SER A 539 -25.27 43.35 32.48
N GLY A 540 -24.01 43.33 32.91
CA GLY A 540 -23.50 42.52 34.02
C GLY A 540 -22.80 41.23 33.58
N GLU A 541 -23.06 40.74 32.37
CA GLU A 541 -22.38 39.55 31.82
C GLU A 541 -20.97 39.89 31.34
N ILE A 542 -20.08 38.88 31.30
CA ILE A 542 -18.70 39.04 30.87
C ILE A 542 -18.62 38.83 29.35
N THR A 543 -18.14 39.83 28.62
CA THR A 543 -17.83 39.71 27.18
C THR A 543 -16.33 39.75 26.94
N SER A 544 -15.87 39.00 25.94
CA SER A 544 -14.54 39.16 25.33
C SER A 544 -14.42 40.47 24.55
N ALA A 545 -13.19 40.83 24.13
CA ALA A 545 -12.96 41.94 23.23
C ALA A 545 -13.78 41.81 21.93
N GLY A 546 -14.35 42.91 21.44
CA GLY A 546 -15.26 42.94 20.28
C GLY A 546 -16.27 44.09 20.32
N LYS A 547 -17.20 44.13 19.36
CA LYS A 547 -18.27 45.12 19.30
C LYS A 547 -19.60 44.56 19.80
N LEU A 548 -20.35 45.37 20.55
CA LEU A 548 -21.72 45.08 20.96
C LEU A 548 -22.63 46.19 20.46
N LYS A 549 -23.75 45.85 19.82
CA LYS A 549 -24.81 46.79 19.45
C LYS A 549 -25.93 46.72 20.46
N CYS A 550 -26.34 47.86 21.01
CA CYS A 550 -27.55 47.90 21.82
C CYS A 550 -28.78 47.63 20.95
N ASP A 551 -29.61 46.66 21.31
CA ASP A 551 -30.76 46.27 20.48
C ASP A 551 -31.76 47.42 20.32
N ALA A 552 -31.90 48.25 21.36
CA ALA A 552 -32.88 49.31 21.40
C ALA A 552 -32.50 50.56 20.59
N CYS A 553 -31.21 50.93 20.53
CA CYS A 553 -30.78 52.18 19.91
C CYS A 553 -29.63 52.03 18.91
N GLN A 554 -29.22 50.79 18.66
CA GLN A 554 -28.16 50.40 17.72
C GLN A 554 -26.78 51.02 18.00
N TYR A 555 -26.57 51.57 19.20
CA TYR A 555 -25.29 52.14 19.62
C TYR A 555 -24.23 51.04 19.77
N GLU A 556 -23.08 51.21 19.09
CA GLU A 556 -21.94 50.29 19.13
C GLU A 556 -21.00 50.59 20.30
N MET A 557 -20.74 49.58 21.12
CA MET A 557 -19.77 49.60 22.21
C MET A 557 -18.58 48.71 21.84
N HIS A 558 -17.36 49.24 21.98
CA HIS A 558 -16.13 48.53 21.62
C HIS A 558 -15.34 48.13 22.87
N PHE A 559 -15.17 46.83 23.07
CA PHE A 559 -14.39 46.28 24.17
C PHE A 559 -13.02 45.87 23.65
N LYS A 560 -11.95 46.48 24.18
CA LYS A 560 -10.56 46.15 23.79
C LYS A 560 -10.00 44.92 24.51
N LYS A 561 -10.63 44.51 25.62
CA LYS A 561 -10.26 43.35 26.43
C LYS A 561 -11.50 42.80 27.13
N THR A 562 -11.41 41.59 27.66
CA THR A 562 -12.51 40.94 28.39
C THR A 562 -12.94 41.78 29.59
N GLY A 563 -14.25 41.98 29.77
CA GLY A 563 -14.82 42.78 30.85
C GLY A 563 -16.33 42.62 30.96
N ARG A 564 -16.92 43.15 32.05
CA ARG A 564 -18.39 43.14 32.22
C ARG A 564 -19.06 44.19 31.34
N ILE A 565 -20.19 43.83 30.73
CA ILE A 565 -20.97 44.72 29.89
C ILE A 565 -21.73 45.72 30.79
N PRO A 566 -21.52 47.03 30.67
CA PRO A 566 -22.31 48.03 31.38
C PRO A 566 -23.66 48.27 30.65
N PRO A 567 -24.62 48.98 31.26
CA PRO A 567 -25.80 49.49 30.55
C PRO A 567 -25.42 50.37 29.37
N CYS A 568 -26.29 50.43 28.35
CA CYS A 568 -26.00 51.18 27.14
C CYS A 568 -25.77 52.65 27.51
N PRO A 569 -24.64 53.27 27.16
CA PRO A 569 -24.35 54.64 27.57
C PRO A 569 -25.25 55.66 26.88
N LYS A 570 -25.95 55.26 25.79
CA LYS A 570 -26.87 56.14 25.04
C LYS A 570 -28.33 56.05 25.52
N CYS A 571 -28.81 54.88 25.92
CA CYS A 571 -30.24 54.68 26.25
C CYS A 571 -30.49 53.90 27.54
N HIS A 572 -29.43 53.52 28.25
CA HIS A 572 -29.44 52.74 29.50
C HIS A 572 -30.12 51.38 29.45
N LYS A 573 -30.52 50.90 28.27
CA LYS A 573 -31.02 49.53 28.08
C LYS A 573 -29.89 48.53 28.24
N THR A 574 -30.29 47.32 28.62
CA THR A 574 -29.39 46.29 29.14
C THR A 574 -29.30 45.07 28.24
N THR A 575 -29.87 45.10 27.03
CA THR A 575 -29.75 44.02 26.04
C THR A 575 -28.95 44.49 24.83
N PHE A 576 -28.08 43.60 24.36
CA PHE A 576 -27.15 43.87 23.29
C PHE A 576 -26.99 42.64 22.41
N THR A 577 -26.80 42.86 21.13
CA THR A 577 -26.41 41.84 20.16
C THR A 577 -24.93 41.98 19.84
N LYS A 578 -24.20 40.87 19.85
CA LYS A 578 -22.77 40.88 19.50
C LYS A 578 -22.59 41.04 17.99
N GLY A 579 -21.99 42.16 17.60
CA GLY A 579 -21.63 42.43 16.21
C GLY A 579 -20.21 41.96 15.97
N TYR A 580 -20.02 41.03 15.03
CA TYR A 580 -18.70 40.62 14.55
C TYR A 580 -18.22 41.52 13.42
#